data_AF-Q5VU69-F1
#
_entry.id   AF-Q5VU69-F1
#
_cell.length_a   1.000
_cell.length_b   1.000
_cell.length_c   1.000
_cell.angle_alpha   90.00
_cell.angle_beta   90.00
_cell.angle_gamma   90.00
#
_symmetry.space_group_name_H-M   'P 1'
#
loop_
_entity.id
_entity.type
_entity.pdbx_description
1 polymer ?
#
loop_
_entity_poly.entity_id
_entity_poly.type
_entity_poly.pdbx_seq_one_letter_code
_entity_poly.pdbx_strand_id
1 'polypeptide(L)'
;MSVEKMTKVEESFQKAMGLKKTVDRWRNSHTHCLWQMALGQRRNPYATLRMQDTMVQELALAKKQLLMVRQAALHQLFEKEHQQYQQELNQMGKAFYVERF
;
A
#
# COMPACT_ATOMS: atom_id res chain seq x y z
N MET A 1 -39.16 -19.31 -57.74
CA MET A 1 -38.96 -19.81 -56.34
C MET A 1 -40.33 -20.04 -55.72
N SER A 2 -40.60 -21.22 -55.13
CA SER A 2 -41.86 -21.46 -54.41
C SER A 2 -41.87 -20.67 -53.09
N VAL A 3 -43.03 -20.20 -52.65
CA VAL A 3 -43.22 -19.50 -51.36
C VAL A 3 -42.62 -20.29 -50.20
N GLU A 4 -42.80 -21.62 -50.20
CA GLU A 4 -42.22 -22.51 -49.18
C GLU A 4 -40.69 -22.54 -49.18
N LYS A 5 -40.04 -22.32 -50.32
CA LYS A 5 -38.57 -22.23 -50.39
C LYS A 5 -38.10 -20.90 -49.81
N MET A 6 -38.84 -19.81 -50.04
CA MET A 6 -38.52 -18.50 -49.48
C MET A 6 -38.66 -18.49 -47.95
N THR A 7 -39.72 -19.08 -47.40
CA THR A 7 -39.90 -19.18 -45.94
C THR A 7 -38.79 -20.00 -45.27
N LYS A 8 -38.40 -21.14 -45.85
CA LYS A 8 -37.28 -21.95 -45.34
C LYS A 8 -35.94 -21.20 -45.36
N VAL A 9 -35.70 -20.38 -46.38
CA VAL A 9 -34.49 -19.53 -46.47
C VAL A 9 -34.52 -18.42 -45.42
N GLU A 10 -35.68 -17.80 -45.18
CA GLU A 10 -35.83 -16.79 -44.15
C GLU A 10 -35.58 -17.39 -42.75
N GLU A 11 -36.16 -18.56 -42.45
CA GLU A 11 -35.92 -19.25 -41.18
C GLU A 11 -34.45 -19.62 -40.97
N SER A 12 -33.76 -20.10 -42.02
CA SER A 12 -32.35 -20.42 -41.93
C SER A 12 -31.49 -19.18 -41.74
N PHE A 13 -31.84 -18.07 -42.39
CA PHE A 13 -31.21 -16.76 -42.19
C PHE A 13 -31.40 -16.25 -40.75
N GLN A 14 -32.62 -16.33 -40.20
CA GLN A 14 -32.89 -15.94 -38.81
C GLN A 14 -32.10 -16.81 -37.80
N LYS A 15 -32.00 -18.12 -38.05
CA LYS A 15 -31.15 -19.03 -37.24
C LYS A 15 -29.68 -18.64 -37.31
N ALA A 16 -29.16 -18.36 -38.50
CA ALA A 16 -27.77 -17.94 -38.70
C ALA A 16 -27.49 -16.60 -37.99
N MET A 17 -28.41 -15.64 -38.06
CA MET A 17 -28.34 -14.36 -37.34
C MET A 17 -28.36 -14.55 -35.82
N GLY A 18 -29.19 -15.48 -35.31
CA GLY A 18 -29.21 -15.86 -33.90
C GLY A 18 -27.88 -16.44 -33.43
N LEU A 19 -27.29 -17.35 -34.21
CA LEU A 19 -25.98 -17.93 -33.93
C LEU A 19 -24.87 -16.88 -33.93
N LYS A 20 -24.86 -15.97 -34.93
CA LYS A 20 -23.91 -14.87 -34.99
C LYS A 20 -23.94 -14.00 -33.72
N LYS A 21 -25.14 -13.60 -33.27
CA LYS A 21 -25.32 -12.84 -32.02
C LYS A 21 -24.78 -13.58 -30.79
N THR A 22 -24.94 -14.90 -30.73
CA THR A 22 -24.42 -15.72 -29.63
C THR A 22 -22.89 -15.80 -29.66
N VAL A 23 -22.30 -15.97 -30.84
CA VAL A 23 -20.83 -15.95 -31.02
C VAL A 23 -20.25 -14.59 -30.62
N ASP A 24 -20.89 -13.49 -31.03
CA ASP A 24 -20.45 -12.14 -30.67
C ASP A 24 -20.51 -11.90 -29.15
N ARG A 25 -21.59 -12.35 -28.49
CA ARG A 25 -21.68 -12.31 -27.02
C ARG A 25 -20.58 -13.13 -26.34
N TRP A 26 -20.33 -14.34 -26.82
CA TRP A 26 -19.27 -15.19 -26.29
C TRP A 26 -17.90 -14.54 -26.45
N ARG A 27 -17.60 -13.98 -27.63
CA ARG A 27 -16.35 -13.27 -27.91
C ARG A 27 -16.17 -12.08 -26.96
N ASN A 28 -17.21 -11.26 -26.78
CA ASN A 28 -17.16 -10.12 -25.87
C ASN A 28 -16.93 -10.54 -24.41
N SER A 29 -17.62 -11.61 -23.96
CA SER A 29 -17.41 -12.16 -22.62
C SER A 29 -16.00 -12.72 -22.44
N HIS A 30 -15.46 -13.39 -23.45
CA HIS A 30 -14.11 -13.92 -23.43
C HIS A 30 -13.06 -12.80 -23.34
N THR A 31 -13.20 -11.75 -24.17
CA THR A 31 -12.34 -10.56 -24.12
C THR A 31 -12.44 -9.87 -22.75
N HIS A 32 -13.64 -9.72 -22.19
CA HIS A 32 -13.81 -9.14 -20.85
C HIS A 32 -13.10 -9.98 -19.77
N CYS A 33 -13.22 -11.30 -19.81
CA CYS A 33 -12.54 -12.21 -18.88
C CYS A 33 -11.01 -12.04 -18.95
N LEU A 34 -10.44 -12.02 -20.17
CA LEU A 34 -9.00 -11.79 -20.37
C LEU A 34 -8.54 -10.43 -19.81
N TRP A 35 -9.34 -9.37 -20.01
CA TRP A 35 -9.07 -8.05 -19.43
C TRP A 35 -9.07 -8.07 -17.90
N GLN A 36 -10.05 -8.75 -17.28
CA GLN A 36 -10.12 -8.88 -15.82
C GLN A 36 -8.92 -9.67 -15.27
N MET A 37 -8.52 -10.76 -15.93
CA MET A 37 -7.34 -11.54 -15.54
C MET A 37 -6.07 -10.70 -15.62
N ALA A 38 -5.84 -9.99 -16.73
CA ALA A 38 -4.67 -9.13 -16.88
C ALA A 38 -4.64 -7.99 -15.85
N LEU A 39 -5.80 -7.41 -15.55
CA LEU A 39 -5.95 -6.36 -14.54
C LEU A 39 -5.69 -6.89 -13.13
N GLY A 40 -6.19 -8.09 -12.79
CA GLY A 40 -5.89 -8.77 -11.52
C GLY A 40 -4.41 -9.09 -11.37
N GLN A 41 -3.77 -9.61 -12.43
CA GLN A 41 -2.33 -9.89 -12.45
C GLN A 41 -1.49 -8.62 -12.29
N ARG A 42 -1.91 -7.48 -12.84
CA ARG A 42 -1.22 -6.19 -12.63
C ARG A 42 -1.47 -5.59 -11.25
N ARG A 43 -2.69 -5.70 -10.73
CA ARG A 43 -3.02 -5.14 -9.41
C ARG A 43 -2.24 -5.78 -8.28
N ASN A 44 -1.96 -7.07 -8.36
CA ASN A 44 -1.23 -7.81 -7.33
C ASN A 44 0.20 -7.23 -7.06
N PRO A 45 1.13 -7.13 -8.03
CA PRO A 45 2.46 -6.60 -7.80
C PRO A 45 2.43 -5.13 -7.37
N TYR A 46 1.55 -4.29 -7.94
CA TYR A 46 1.43 -2.90 -7.50
C TYR A 46 0.88 -2.77 -6.07
N ALA A 47 -0.01 -3.66 -5.62
CA ALA A 47 -0.46 -3.69 -4.23
C ALA A 47 0.69 -4.07 -3.29
N THR A 48 1.46 -5.11 -3.63
CA THR A 48 2.64 -5.53 -2.88
C THR A 48 3.70 -4.44 -2.81
N LEU A 49 4.01 -3.78 -3.93
CA LEU A 49 4.97 -2.66 -3.97
C LEU A 49 4.50 -1.50 -3.09
N ARG A 50 3.23 -1.09 -3.18
CA ARG A 50 2.67 -0.06 -2.29
C ARG A 50 2.75 -0.45 -0.82
N MET A 51 2.45 -1.71 -0.49
CA MET A 51 2.57 -2.21 0.88
C MET A 51 4.02 -2.14 1.38
N GLN A 52 5.00 -2.50 0.54
CA GLN A 52 6.42 -2.38 0.87
C GLN A 52 6.83 -0.91 1.10
N ASP A 53 6.41 0.00 0.24
CA ASP A 53 6.69 1.44 0.39
C ASP A 53 6.08 1.98 1.70
N THR A 54 4.83 1.63 2.02
CA THR A 54 4.20 2.03 3.28
C THR A 54 4.94 1.45 4.48
N MET A 55 5.38 0.19 4.40
CA MET A 55 6.13 -0.45 5.48
C MET A 55 7.47 0.24 5.73
N VAL A 56 8.17 0.66 4.67
CA VAL A 56 9.43 1.42 4.78
C VAL A 56 9.21 2.77 5.45
N GLN A 57 8.13 3.48 5.09
CA GLN A 57 7.77 4.76 5.71
C GLN A 57 7.45 4.59 7.21
N GLU A 58 6.64 3.58 7.57
CA GLU A 58 6.31 3.26 8.96
C GLU A 58 7.57 2.91 9.77
N LEU A 59 8.49 2.12 9.20
CA LEU A 59 9.77 1.80 9.86
C LEU A 59 10.64 3.05 10.08
N ALA A 60 10.64 3.99 9.13
CA ALA A 60 11.37 5.24 9.29
C ALA A 60 10.79 6.12 10.41
N LEU A 61 9.46 6.19 10.53
CA LEU A 61 8.77 6.88 11.62
C LEU A 61 9.04 6.22 12.97
N ALA A 62 8.95 4.89 13.05
CA ALA A 62 9.25 4.12 14.25
C ALA A 62 10.72 4.34 14.70
N LYS A 63 11.67 4.35 13.76
CA LYS A 63 13.08 4.67 14.05
C LYS A 63 13.25 6.09 14.62
N LYS A 64 12.56 7.07 14.06
CA LYS A 64 12.58 8.46 14.57
C LYS A 64 12.04 8.53 16.00
N GLN A 65 10.92 7.87 16.27
CA GLN A 65 10.34 7.80 17.61
C GLN A 65 11.27 7.11 18.61
N LEU A 66 11.87 5.98 18.24
CA LEU A 66 12.84 5.28 19.08
C LEU A 66 14.05 6.15 19.44
N LEU A 67 14.56 6.95 18.49
CA LEU A 67 15.65 7.89 18.76
C LEU A 67 15.23 8.98 19.75
N MET A 68 14.03 9.56 19.60
CA MET A 68 13.52 10.56 20.54
C MET A 68 13.36 9.99 21.96
N VAL A 69 12.82 8.76 22.08
CA VAL A 69 12.68 8.08 23.38
C VAL A 69 14.05 7.83 24.01
N ARG A 70 15.05 7.38 23.22
CA ARG A 70 16.42 7.19 23.70
C ARG A 70 17.07 8.48 24.15
N GLN A 71 16.92 9.56 23.39
CA GLN A 71 17.43 10.88 23.77
C GLN A 71 16.82 11.36 25.08
N ALA A 72 15.49 11.25 25.24
CA ALA A 72 14.81 11.62 26.47
C ALA A 72 15.29 10.78 27.68
N ALA A 73 15.46 9.46 27.50
CA ALA A 73 15.99 8.58 28.53
C ALA A 73 17.43 8.95 28.92
N LEU A 74 18.29 9.27 27.94
CA LEU A 74 19.66 9.72 28.19
C LEU A 74 19.69 11.07 28.93
N HIS A 75 18.86 12.03 28.53
CA HIS A 75 18.74 13.31 29.23
C HIS A 75 18.33 13.09 30.70
N GLN A 76 17.36 12.23 30.96
CA GLN A 76 16.94 11.92 32.33
C GLN A 76 18.05 11.26 33.16
N LEU A 77 18.89 10.41 32.56
CA LEU A 77 20.05 9.83 33.25
C LEU A 77 21.07 10.92 33.59
N PHE A 78 21.43 11.77 32.64
CA PHE A 78 22.37 12.87 32.86
C PHE A 78 21.85 13.88 33.89
N GLU A 79 20.55 14.17 33.93
CA GLU A 79 19.97 15.04 34.96
C GLU A 79 20.13 14.44 36.37
N LYS A 80 19.92 13.14 36.53
CA LYS A 80 20.14 12.45 37.82
C LYS A 80 21.60 12.47 38.24
N GLU A 81 22.51 12.17 37.31
CA GLU A 81 23.96 12.23 37.55
C GLU A 81 24.40 13.65 37.90
N HIS A 82 23.91 14.65 37.17
CA HIS A 82 24.22 16.05 37.43
C HIS A 82 23.74 16.49 38.83
N GLN A 83 22.52 16.08 39.23
CA GLN A 83 22.02 16.33 40.58
C GLN A 83 22.87 15.67 41.66
N GLN A 84 23.29 14.42 41.46
CA GLN A 84 24.18 13.71 42.38
C GLN A 84 25.52 14.45 42.51
N TYR A 85 26.18 14.77 41.39
CA TYR A 85 27.46 15.47 41.43
C TYR A 85 27.35 16.88 42.02
N GLN A 86 26.25 17.59 41.78
CA GLN A 86 26.02 18.90 42.41
C GLN A 86 25.94 18.76 43.93
N GLN A 87 25.30 17.72 44.46
CA GLN A 87 25.26 17.46 45.90
C GLN A 87 26.64 17.12 46.46
N GLU A 88 27.41 16.27 45.79
CA GLU A 88 28.79 15.91 46.18
C GLU A 88 29.72 17.13 46.16
N LEU A 89 29.63 17.98 45.14
CA LEU A 89 30.41 19.21 45.05
C LEU A 89 30.04 20.20 46.17
N ASN A 90 28.75 20.37 46.44
CA ASN A 90 28.27 21.26 47.51
C ASN A 90 28.81 20.82 48.89
N GLN A 91 28.91 19.52 49.16
CA GLN A 91 29.52 18.99 50.38
C GLN A 91 31.01 19.34 50.50
N MET A 92 31.71 19.45 49.38
CA MET A 92 33.11 19.85 49.29
C MET A 92 33.31 21.39 49.21
N GLY A 93 32.22 22.17 49.29
CA GLY A 93 32.25 23.63 49.11
C GLY A 93 32.58 24.07 47.68
N LYS A 94 32.38 23.20 46.69
CA LYS A 94 32.59 23.45 45.26
C LYS A 94 31.25 23.52 44.53
N ALA A 95 31.25 24.07 43.32
CA ALA A 95 30.09 24.09 42.44
C ALA A 95 30.53 23.90 40.98
N PHE A 96 29.61 23.51 40.11
CA PHE A 96 29.87 23.50 38.67
C PHE A 96 30.07 24.93 38.13
N TYR A 97 30.96 25.08 37.15
CA TYR A 97 31.07 26.32 36.39
C TYR A 97 29.84 26.45 35.48
N VAL A 98 29.21 27.62 35.51
CA VAL A 98 28.07 27.96 34.65
C VAL A 98 28.53 29.08 33.72
N GLU A 99 28.53 28.81 32.41
CA GLU A 99 28.77 29.84 31.41
C GLU A 99 27.64 30.87 31.46
N ARG A 100 27.99 32.15 31.68
CA ARG A 100 27.08 33.28 31.57
C ARG A 100 27.41 34.01 30.27
N PHE A 101 26.49 33.98 29.31
CA PHE A 101 26.54 34.83 28.11
C PHE A 101 25.91 36.19 28.40
#